data_AF-A0A925XYE2-F1
#
_entry.id   AF-A0A925XYE2-F1
#
_cell.length_a   1.000
_cell.length_b   1.000
_cell.length_c   1.000
_cell.angle_alpha   90.00
_cell.angle_beta   90.00
_cell.angle_gamma   90.00
#
_symmetry.space_group_name_H-M   'P 1'
#
loop_
_entity.id
_entity.type
_entity.pdbx_description
1 polymer ?
#
loop_
_entity_poly.entity_id
_entity_poly.type
_entity_poly.pdbx_seq_one_letter_code
_entity_poly.pdbx_strand_id
1 'polypeptide(L)'
;MNETIADPQSFSEYAPARGGFYQKAVLQAMSRMTSGCLHLELPDGTRRVIGDTAAEVGANIRVRHRDFFQKCLLYGDVGFGEAYVDGDWDTDSIERVISWAILNTENCSALADSRVARSLFSLLRFSNRLQHLLRPNSLRTSRRNIAEHYDLGNDFYQLWLDPSMTYSSALFTSPEQSLEAAQIAKYDALCQNLQLQSGDEVLEIGSGWGGFSRHAVINYGCKITTATISQRQYEYAAALFQREGLVDRITIKLEDYRNLTGRFDKIVSIEMLEAVGDRYVNGFFAKCSELLKPNGL
;
A
#
# COMPACT_ATOMS: atom_id res chain seq x y z
N MET A 1 -46.60 -44.56 -40.27
CA MET A 1 -45.27 -44.53 -40.90
C MET A 1 -44.59 -43.29 -40.38
N ASN A 2 -44.14 -43.33 -39.13
CA ASN A 2 -42.85 -43.91 -38.69
C ASN A 2 -41.76 -42.86 -38.90
N GLU A 3 -41.35 -42.20 -37.81
CA GLU A 3 -40.12 -42.51 -37.06
C GLU A 3 -38.99 -41.61 -37.63
N THR A 4 -38.11 -40.94 -36.89
CA THR A 4 -37.54 -41.25 -35.58
C THR A 4 -36.94 -39.97 -34.98
N ILE A 5 -37.16 -39.77 -33.68
CA ILE A 5 -36.31 -38.97 -32.78
C ILE A 5 -35.19 -39.90 -32.29
N ALA A 6 -33.91 -39.52 -32.47
CA ALA A 6 -32.70 -39.99 -31.75
C ALA A 6 -31.47 -39.56 -32.60
N ASP A 7 -30.30 -39.14 -32.12
CA ASP A 7 -29.67 -39.16 -30.80
C ASP A 7 -28.51 -38.13 -30.80
N PRO A 8 -28.14 -37.48 -29.68
CA PRO A 8 -27.02 -36.58 -29.57
C PRO A 8 -25.80 -37.29 -28.96
N GLN A 9 -24.88 -37.82 -29.78
CA GLN A 9 -23.53 -38.15 -29.32
C GLN A 9 -22.49 -38.02 -30.44
N SER A 10 -21.62 -37.01 -30.33
CA SER A 10 -20.19 -37.25 -30.47
C SER A 10 -19.48 -36.51 -29.35
N PHE A 11 -19.42 -37.17 -28.19
CA PHE A 11 -18.43 -36.86 -27.18
C PHE A 11 -17.07 -37.16 -27.80
N SER A 12 -16.44 -36.14 -28.38
CA SER A 12 -15.00 -36.16 -28.61
C SER A 12 -14.34 -36.27 -27.25
N GLU A 13 -13.77 -37.44 -26.95
CA GLU A 13 -12.82 -37.66 -25.88
C GLU A 13 -11.69 -36.64 -25.99
N TYR A 14 -11.84 -35.49 -25.33
CA TYR A 14 -10.72 -34.57 -25.12
C TYR A 14 -9.80 -35.20 -24.09
N ALA A 15 -8.65 -35.66 -24.59
CA ALA A 15 -7.53 -36.13 -23.79
C ALA A 15 -7.23 -35.17 -22.63
N PRO A 16 -6.90 -35.67 -21.42
CA PRO A 16 -6.61 -34.81 -20.28
C PRO A 16 -5.38 -33.96 -20.59
N ALA A 17 -5.56 -32.64 -20.66
CA ALA A 17 -4.46 -31.69 -20.75
C ALA A 17 -3.54 -31.92 -19.53
N ARG A 18 -2.36 -32.51 -19.76
CA ARG A 18 -1.34 -32.69 -18.72
C ARG A 18 -0.82 -31.31 -18.31
N GLY A 19 -1.46 -30.69 -17.32
CA GLY A 19 -0.95 -29.50 -16.68
C GLY A 19 0.46 -29.77 -16.15
N GLY A 20 1.40 -28.85 -16.43
CA GLY A 20 2.78 -28.95 -15.97
C GLY A 20 2.86 -28.97 -14.43
N PHE A 21 4.02 -29.36 -13.91
CA PHE A 21 4.28 -29.41 -12.45
C PHE A 21 3.85 -28.10 -11.74
N TYR A 22 4.22 -26.94 -12.30
CA TYR A 22 3.87 -25.61 -11.79
C TYR A 22 2.37 -25.40 -11.64
N GLN A 23 1.61 -25.69 -12.70
CA GLN A 23 0.16 -25.54 -12.72
C GLN A 23 -0.50 -26.43 -11.67
N LYS A 24 -0.09 -27.69 -11.55
CA LYS A 24 -0.65 -28.60 -10.54
C LYS A 24 -0.39 -28.09 -9.12
N ALA A 25 0.84 -27.64 -8.84
CA ALA A 25 1.21 -27.13 -7.51
C ALA A 25 0.41 -25.88 -7.13
N VAL A 26 0.32 -24.89 -8.02
CA VAL A 26 -0.43 -23.65 -7.77
C VAL A 26 -1.93 -23.94 -7.61
N LEU A 27 -2.52 -24.74 -8.49
CA LEU A 27 -3.95 -25.08 -8.39
C LEU A 27 -4.28 -25.86 -7.12
N GLN A 28 -3.37 -26.72 -6.64
CA GLN A 28 -3.54 -27.43 -5.37
C GLN A 28 -3.42 -26.51 -4.15
N ALA A 29 -2.57 -25.49 -4.22
CA ALA A 29 -2.49 -24.46 -3.19
C ALA A 29 -3.78 -23.63 -3.16
N MET A 30 -4.23 -23.14 -4.32
CA MET A 30 -5.45 -22.34 -4.45
C MET A 30 -6.69 -23.11 -4.04
N SER A 31 -6.79 -24.42 -4.31
CA SER A 31 -7.97 -25.22 -3.91
C SER A 31 -8.18 -25.31 -2.40
N ARG A 32 -7.20 -24.91 -1.59
CA ARG A 32 -7.32 -24.84 -0.11
C ARG A 32 -7.79 -23.46 0.37
N MET A 33 -7.80 -22.46 -0.50
CA MET A 33 -8.22 -21.09 -0.21
C MET A 33 -9.75 -20.98 -0.35
N THR A 34 -10.47 -21.62 0.56
CA THR A 34 -11.93 -21.78 0.49
C THR A 34 -12.72 -20.67 1.19
N SER A 35 -12.06 -19.67 1.79
CA SER A 35 -12.75 -18.52 2.35
C SER A 35 -13.12 -17.55 1.22
N GLY A 36 -14.41 -17.25 1.07
CA GLY A 36 -14.91 -16.50 -0.10
C GLY A 36 -15.13 -17.40 -1.33
N CYS A 37 -15.29 -16.78 -2.50
CA CYS A 37 -15.40 -17.46 -3.79
C CYS A 37 -14.28 -17.01 -4.74
N LEU A 38 -13.69 -17.93 -5.48
CA LEU A 38 -12.85 -17.61 -6.64
C LEU A 38 -13.35 -18.36 -7.88
N HIS A 39 -13.66 -17.60 -8.93
CA HIS A 39 -13.84 -18.11 -10.28
C HIS A 39 -12.51 -18.01 -11.04
N LEU A 40 -11.96 -19.16 -11.41
CA LEU A 40 -10.69 -19.28 -12.13
C LEU A 40 -10.94 -19.82 -13.54
N GLU A 41 -10.58 -19.05 -14.56
CA GLU A 41 -10.54 -19.48 -15.95
C GLU A 41 -9.10 -19.77 -16.38
N LEU A 42 -8.86 -20.96 -16.95
CA LEU A 42 -7.55 -21.42 -17.41
C LEU A 42 -7.37 -21.18 -18.93
N PRO A 43 -6.12 -21.19 -19.44
CA PRO A 43 -5.87 -20.93 -20.86
C PRO A 43 -6.51 -21.95 -21.82
N ASP A 44 -6.86 -23.14 -21.32
CA ASP A 44 -7.55 -24.18 -22.09
C ASP A 44 -9.09 -24.04 -22.05
N GLY A 45 -9.60 -22.95 -21.47
CA GLY A 45 -11.03 -22.70 -21.29
C GLY A 45 -11.64 -23.41 -20.07
N THR A 46 -10.86 -24.22 -19.35
CA THR A 46 -11.34 -24.89 -18.13
C THR A 46 -11.68 -23.84 -17.08
N ARG A 47 -12.88 -23.96 -16.51
CA ARG A 47 -13.34 -23.11 -15.40
C ARG A 47 -13.35 -23.89 -14.10
N ARG A 48 -12.90 -23.25 -13.03
CA ARG A 48 -12.92 -23.78 -11.67
C ARG A 48 -13.56 -22.77 -10.74
N VAL A 49 -14.30 -23.28 -9.77
CA VAL A 49 -14.83 -22.50 -8.67
C VAL A 49 -14.21 -23.04 -7.39
N ILE A 50 -13.66 -22.16 -6.56
CA ILE A 50 -13.03 -22.49 -5.28
C ILE A 50 -13.77 -21.71 -4.19
N GLY A 51 -14.14 -22.39 -3.11
CA GLY A 51 -14.89 -21.80 -2.00
C GLY A 51 -16.40 -21.79 -2.22
N ASP A 52 -17.09 -20.86 -1.56
CA ASP A 52 -18.56 -20.80 -1.52
C ASP A 52 -19.08 -19.68 -2.43
N THR A 53 -19.87 -20.04 -3.45
CA THR A 53 -20.50 -19.10 -4.39
C THR A 53 -21.48 -18.12 -3.74
N ALA A 54 -21.97 -18.42 -2.54
CA ALA A 54 -22.84 -17.53 -1.78
C ALA A 54 -22.05 -16.53 -0.90
N ALA A 55 -20.71 -16.62 -0.87
CA ALA A 55 -19.90 -15.74 -0.05
C ALA A 55 -19.91 -14.28 -0.58
N GLU A 56 -19.86 -13.33 0.34
CA GLU A 56 -19.83 -11.90 0.05
C GLU A 56 -18.59 -11.48 -0.78
N VAL A 57 -17.43 -12.03 -0.41
CA VAL A 57 -16.17 -11.81 -1.12
C VAL A 57 -16.01 -12.85 -2.22
N GLY A 58 -16.08 -12.40 -3.47
CA GLY A 58 -15.96 -13.24 -4.65
C GLY A 58 -14.99 -12.62 -5.67
N ALA A 59 -14.02 -13.37 -6.16
CA ALA A 59 -13.01 -12.88 -7.11
C ALA A 59 -13.08 -13.63 -8.44
N ASN A 60 -12.61 -12.97 -9.51
CA ASN A 60 -12.45 -13.56 -10.83
C ASN A 60 -10.96 -13.50 -11.22
N ILE A 61 -10.39 -14.60 -11.68
CA ILE A 61 -9.04 -14.63 -12.27
C ILE A 61 -9.13 -15.35 -13.61
N ARG A 62 -8.65 -14.71 -14.68
CA ARG A 62 -8.51 -15.33 -15.99
C ARG A 62 -7.04 -15.46 -16.31
N VAL A 63 -6.54 -16.68 -16.35
CA VAL A 63 -5.14 -16.96 -16.71
C VAL A 63 -5.04 -16.99 -18.23
N ARG A 64 -4.28 -16.06 -18.80
CA ARG A 64 -4.02 -15.92 -20.24
C ARG A 64 -2.83 -16.76 -20.68
N HIS A 65 -1.76 -16.75 -19.89
CA HIS A 65 -0.51 -17.44 -20.21
C HIS A 65 -0.08 -18.38 -19.09
N ARG A 66 0.56 -19.50 -19.47
CA ARG A 66 0.99 -20.54 -18.52
C ARG A 66 2.14 -20.08 -17.61
N ASP A 67 2.85 -19.03 -18.01
CA ASP A 67 3.95 -18.42 -17.25
C ASP A 67 3.48 -17.91 -15.88
N PHE A 68 2.20 -17.55 -15.75
CA PHE A 68 1.53 -17.29 -14.49
C PHE A 68 1.86 -18.33 -13.42
N PHE A 69 1.74 -19.63 -13.74
CA PHE A 69 1.95 -20.69 -12.75
C PHE A 69 3.41 -20.81 -12.32
N GLN A 70 4.34 -20.57 -13.25
CA GLN A 70 5.76 -20.58 -12.95
C GLN A 70 6.13 -19.37 -12.09
N LYS A 71 5.66 -18.17 -12.44
CA LYS A 71 5.91 -16.93 -11.69
C LYS A 71 5.34 -17.02 -10.27
N CYS A 72 4.09 -17.47 -10.13
CA CYS A 72 3.46 -17.68 -8.82
C CYS A 72 4.20 -18.72 -7.96
N LEU A 73 4.72 -19.81 -8.54
CA LEU A 73 5.43 -20.82 -7.75
C LEU A 73 6.85 -20.36 -7.36
N LEU A 74 7.57 -19.68 -8.25
CA LEU A 74 8.97 -19.31 -8.04
C LEU A 74 9.14 -17.99 -7.28
N TYR A 75 8.24 -17.02 -7.51
CA TYR A 75 8.33 -15.66 -6.98
C TYR A 75 7.10 -15.25 -6.15
N GLY A 76 6.12 -16.13 -5.99
CA GLY A 76 4.96 -15.96 -5.08
C GLY A 76 4.15 -14.68 -5.30
N ASP A 77 3.99 -13.85 -4.26
CA ASP A 77 3.21 -12.59 -4.31
C ASP A 77 3.78 -11.58 -5.30
N VAL A 78 5.11 -11.42 -5.33
CA VAL A 78 5.81 -10.62 -6.35
C VAL A 78 5.54 -11.20 -7.74
N GLY A 79 5.70 -12.51 -7.91
CA GLY A 79 5.42 -13.18 -9.16
C GLY A 79 3.97 -13.07 -9.62
N PHE A 80 3.02 -13.08 -8.68
CA PHE A 80 1.59 -12.90 -8.94
C PHE A 80 1.30 -11.48 -9.44
N GLY A 81 1.91 -10.46 -8.81
CA GLY A 81 1.82 -9.07 -9.25
C GLY A 81 2.50 -8.82 -10.60
N GLU A 82 3.72 -9.29 -10.80
CA GLU A 82 4.44 -9.19 -12.07
C GLU A 82 3.67 -9.90 -13.20
N ALA A 83 3.10 -11.07 -12.94
CA ALA A 83 2.25 -11.77 -13.90
C ALA A 83 0.99 -10.98 -14.28
N TYR A 84 0.46 -10.12 -13.40
CA TYR A 84 -0.64 -9.22 -13.76
C TYR A 84 -0.16 -8.09 -14.68
N VAL A 85 0.96 -7.47 -14.33
CA VAL A 85 1.58 -6.39 -15.12
C VAL A 85 1.98 -6.87 -16.52
N ASP A 86 2.49 -8.10 -16.62
CA ASP A 86 2.90 -8.73 -17.88
C ASP A 86 1.71 -9.27 -18.70
N GLY A 87 0.49 -9.24 -18.17
CA GLY A 87 -0.72 -9.72 -18.84
C GLY A 87 -0.89 -11.24 -18.86
N ASP A 88 -0.16 -11.99 -18.02
CA ASP A 88 -0.31 -13.44 -17.90
C ASP A 88 -1.64 -13.84 -17.27
N TRP A 89 -2.26 -12.95 -16.49
CA TRP A 89 -3.61 -13.09 -15.99
C TRP A 89 -4.30 -11.74 -15.85
N ASP A 90 -5.64 -11.73 -15.89
CA ASP A 90 -6.46 -10.55 -15.64
C ASP A 90 -7.65 -10.82 -14.73
N THR A 91 -8.35 -9.75 -14.37
CA THR A 91 -9.53 -9.76 -13.52
C THR A 91 -10.43 -8.58 -13.84
N ASP A 92 -11.69 -8.68 -13.42
CA ASP A 92 -12.65 -7.56 -13.47
C ASP A 92 -12.43 -6.58 -12.31
N SER A 93 -11.82 -7.03 -11.20
CA SER A 93 -11.49 -6.19 -10.05
C SER A 93 -10.29 -6.73 -9.30
N ILE A 94 -9.19 -5.98 -9.33
CA ILE A 94 -8.00 -6.27 -8.51
C ILE A 94 -8.37 -6.22 -7.03
N GLU A 95 -9.19 -5.24 -6.62
CA GLU A 95 -9.66 -5.11 -5.23
C GLU A 95 -10.29 -6.42 -4.74
N ARG A 96 -11.21 -7.01 -5.51
CA ARG A 96 -11.86 -8.27 -5.09
C ARG A 96 -10.89 -9.44 -5.00
N VAL A 97 -9.90 -9.50 -5.89
CA VAL A 97 -8.85 -10.54 -5.86
C VAL A 97 -7.95 -10.38 -4.62
N ILE A 98 -7.55 -9.15 -4.29
CA ILE A 98 -6.75 -8.86 -3.09
C ILE A 98 -7.57 -9.10 -1.82
N SER A 99 -8.83 -8.67 -1.76
CA SER A 99 -9.76 -8.95 -0.67
C SER A 99 -9.92 -10.45 -0.42
N TRP A 100 -10.08 -11.25 -1.49
CA TRP A 100 -10.11 -12.71 -1.40
C TRP A 100 -8.79 -13.31 -0.90
N ALA A 101 -7.64 -12.80 -1.37
CA ALA A 101 -6.32 -13.27 -0.95
C ALA A 101 -6.05 -12.98 0.54
N ILE A 102 -6.41 -11.79 1.03
CA ILE A 102 -6.32 -11.39 2.44
C ILE A 102 -7.20 -12.30 3.30
N LEU A 103 -8.46 -12.47 2.91
CA LEU A 103 -9.43 -13.30 3.64
C LEU A 103 -8.92 -14.73 3.85
N ASN A 104 -8.27 -15.30 2.83
CA ASN A 104 -7.69 -16.63 2.94
C ASN A 104 -6.38 -16.67 3.73
N THR A 105 -5.58 -15.61 3.69
CA THR A 105 -4.36 -15.52 4.50
C THR A 105 -4.67 -15.51 5.99
N GLU A 106 -5.78 -14.86 6.39
CA GLU A 106 -6.22 -14.78 7.78
C GLU A 106 -6.90 -16.06 8.27
N ASN A 107 -7.68 -16.74 7.41
CA ASN A 107 -8.53 -17.86 7.82
C ASN A 107 -7.99 -19.26 7.51
N CYS A 108 -6.96 -19.38 6.67
CA CYS A 108 -6.32 -20.67 6.46
C CYS A 108 -5.38 -21.05 7.61
N SER A 109 -5.95 -21.60 8.68
CA SER A 109 -5.21 -22.40 9.66
C SER A 109 -4.50 -23.61 9.00
N ALA A 110 -4.99 -24.11 7.86
CA ALA A 110 -4.35 -25.18 7.08
C ALA A 110 -3.07 -24.74 6.32
N LEU A 111 -2.87 -23.43 6.07
CA LEU A 111 -1.59 -22.89 5.59
C LEU A 111 -0.55 -22.84 6.72
N ALA A 112 -1.01 -22.78 7.98
CA ALA A 112 -0.15 -22.84 9.14
C ALA A 112 0.46 -24.23 9.34
N ASP A 113 -0.16 -25.33 8.88
CA ASP A 113 0.33 -26.70 9.09
C ASP A 113 1.07 -27.34 7.91
N SER A 114 0.83 -26.92 6.66
CA SER A 114 1.53 -27.52 5.52
C SER A 114 2.89 -26.86 5.27
N ARG A 115 3.98 -27.61 5.44
CA ARG A 115 5.36 -27.14 5.16
C ARG A 115 5.51 -26.56 3.75
N VAL A 116 4.69 -26.95 2.78
CA VAL A 116 4.74 -26.46 1.39
C VAL A 116 4.09 -25.08 1.25
N ALA A 117 2.96 -24.83 1.91
CA ALA A 117 2.33 -23.53 1.85
C ALA A 117 2.99 -22.54 2.80
N ARG A 118 3.50 -23.02 3.95
CA ARG A 118 4.51 -22.30 4.72
C ARG A 118 5.77 -22.08 3.89
N SER A 119 6.28 -23.01 3.08
CA SER A 119 7.47 -22.79 2.24
C SER A 119 7.22 -21.78 1.12
N LEU A 120 6.05 -21.81 0.47
CA LEU A 120 5.68 -20.81 -0.52
C LEU A 120 5.54 -19.45 0.18
N PHE A 121 4.74 -19.30 1.23
CA PHE A 121 4.58 -18.05 2.00
C PHE A 121 5.79 -17.63 2.88
N SER A 122 6.71 -18.53 3.23
CA SER A 122 7.90 -18.28 4.08
C SER A 122 9.17 -18.10 3.28
N LEU A 123 9.33 -18.71 2.10
CA LEU A 123 10.35 -18.26 1.14
C LEU A 123 10.00 -16.84 0.66
N LEU A 124 8.71 -16.52 0.55
CA LEU A 124 8.19 -15.18 0.26
C LEU A 124 8.50 -14.14 1.35
N ARG A 125 8.50 -14.53 2.63
CA ARG A 125 8.99 -13.65 3.69
C ARG A 125 10.51 -13.52 3.73
N PHE A 126 11.28 -14.51 3.24
CA PHE A 126 12.74 -14.54 3.37
C PHE A 126 13.49 -13.82 2.23
N SER A 127 13.01 -13.87 1.00
CA SER A 127 13.63 -13.15 -0.13
C SER A 127 13.42 -11.64 -0.02
N ASN A 128 12.21 -11.20 0.31
CA ASN A 128 11.93 -9.80 0.63
C ASN A 128 12.60 -9.37 1.94
N ARG A 129 12.67 -10.22 2.99
CA ARG A 129 13.51 -9.91 4.15
C ARG A 129 14.96 -9.75 3.77
N LEU A 130 15.58 -10.61 2.96
CA LEU A 130 16.99 -10.45 2.60
C LEU A 130 17.23 -9.19 1.77
N GLN A 131 16.37 -8.87 0.79
CA GLN A 131 16.50 -7.63 0.01
C GLN A 131 16.24 -6.37 0.86
N HIS A 132 15.31 -6.40 1.83
CA HIS A 132 15.10 -5.31 2.78
C HIS A 132 16.17 -5.24 3.89
N LEU A 133 16.73 -6.38 4.34
CA LEU A 133 17.82 -6.47 5.32
C LEU A 133 19.15 -5.99 4.72
N LEU A 134 19.33 -6.14 3.40
CA LEU A 134 20.52 -5.73 2.66
C LEU A 134 20.43 -4.29 2.11
N ARG A 135 19.31 -3.58 2.34
CA ARG A 135 19.17 -2.14 2.08
C ARG A 135 19.03 -1.39 3.41
N PRO A 136 20.11 -1.26 4.21
CA PRO A 136 20.05 -0.51 5.46
C PRO A 136 19.53 0.91 5.18
N ASN A 137 18.58 1.37 6.01
CA ASN A 137 18.00 2.70 5.96
C ASN A 137 18.99 3.77 6.49
N SER A 138 20.21 3.73 5.96
CA SER A 138 21.25 4.72 6.18
C SER A 138 20.82 6.05 5.55
N LEU A 139 21.33 7.16 6.06
CA LEU A 139 21.08 8.51 5.51
C LEU A 139 21.22 8.57 3.97
N ARG A 140 22.22 7.88 3.43
CA ARG A 140 22.49 7.83 1.98
C ARG A 140 21.46 7.00 1.23
N THR A 141 21.00 5.88 1.80
CA THR A 141 19.98 5.02 1.21
C THR A 141 18.59 5.66 1.26
N SER A 142 18.24 6.32 2.37
CA SER A 142 16.95 7.00 2.53
C SER A 142 16.74 8.07 1.45
N ARG A 143 17.76 8.91 1.21
CA ARG A 143 17.74 9.91 0.12
C ARG A 143 17.56 9.28 -1.26
N ARG A 144 18.25 8.17 -1.54
CA ARG A 144 18.17 7.49 -2.84
C ARG A 144 16.82 6.82 -3.07
N ASN A 145 16.29 6.08 -2.09
CA ASN A 145 15.03 5.37 -2.21
C ASN A 145 13.84 6.34 -2.42
N ILE A 146 13.88 7.52 -1.79
CA ILE A 146 12.85 8.54 -1.96
C ILE A 146 12.98 9.27 -3.30
N ALA A 147 14.20 9.50 -3.80
CA ALA A 147 14.38 10.02 -5.15
C ALA A 147 13.75 9.08 -6.21
N GLU A 148 13.94 7.77 -6.07
CA GLU A 148 13.38 6.76 -6.99
C GLU A 148 11.85 6.59 -6.86
N HIS A 149 11.25 6.67 -5.66
CA HIS A 149 9.80 6.51 -5.45
C HIS A 149 8.96 7.75 -5.77
N TYR A 150 9.55 8.96 -5.79
CA TYR A 150 8.86 10.21 -6.13
C TYR A 150 9.35 10.82 -7.46
N ASP A 151 10.00 10.01 -8.30
CA ASP A 151 10.48 10.42 -9.63
C ASP A 151 9.37 10.59 -10.68
N LEU A 152 8.14 10.18 -10.36
CA LEU A 152 6.96 10.41 -11.20
C LEU A 152 6.55 11.91 -11.25
N GLY A 153 7.13 12.77 -10.40
CA GLY A 153 6.93 14.22 -10.41
C GLY A 153 5.58 14.68 -9.85
N ASN A 154 5.46 15.96 -9.50
CA ASN A 154 4.23 16.51 -8.90
C ASN A 154 3.03 16.41 -9.86
N ASP A 155 3.27 16.55 -11.17
CA ASP A 155 2.23 16.49 -12.21
C ASP A 155 1.50 15.15 -12.23
N PHE A 156 2.21 14.04 -11.97
CA PHE A 156 1.59 12.71 -11.91
C PHE A 156 0.63 12.59 -10.73
N TYR A 157 1.07 13.01 -9.54
CA TYR A 157 0.26 12.93 -8.32
C TYR A 157 -0.96 13.85 -8.37
N GLN A 158 -0.85 15.01 -9.04
CA GLN A 158 -1.97 15.94 -9.23
C GLN A 158 -3.13 15.37 -10.04
N LEU A 159 -2.91 14.30 -10.83
CA LEU A 159 -3.97 13.69 -11.64
C LEU A 159 -5.02 12.96 -10.80
N TRP A 160 -4.67 12.52 -9.59
CA TRP A 160 -5.52 11.62 -8.79
C TRP A 160 -5.54 11.92 -7.28
N LEU A 161 -4.60 12.72 -6.76
CA LEU A 161 -4.72 13.26 -5.40
C LEU A 161 -5.73 14.40 -5.35
N ASP A 162 -6.20 14.69 -4.15
CA ASP A 162 -6.99 15.88 -3.87
C ASP A 162 -6.13 17.17 -3.96
N PRO A 163 -6.73 18.36 -4.01
CA PRO A 163 -6.01 19.63 -4.15
C PRO A 163 -4.95 19.91 -3.07
N SER A 164 -5.07 19.30 -1.88
CA SER A 164 -4.07 19.43 -0.81
C SER A 164 -2.77 18.63 -1.08
N MET A 165 -2.74 17.82 -2.14
CA MET A 165 -1.63 16.93 -2.50
C MET A 165 -1.29 15.95 -1.38
N THR A 166 -2.31 15.38 -0.75
CA THR A 166 -2.13 14.51 0.42
C THR A 166 -2.07 13.05 0.03
N TYR A 167 -0.86 12.49 0.00
CA TYR A 167 -0.65 11.06 -0.20
C TYR A 167 -0.55 10.31 1.13
N SER A 168 -1.66 10.27 1.85
CA SER A 168 -1.84 9.50 3.08
C SER A 168 -3.32 9.15 3.23
N SER A 169 -3.66 8.27 4.18
CA SER A 169 -5.05 7.95 4.49
C SER A 169 -5.86 9.22 4.81
N ALA A 170 -7.15 9.22 4.48
CA ALA A 170 -8.10 10.29 4.77
C ALA A 170 -9.09 9.85 5.88
N LEU A 171 -9.76 10.80 6.52
CA LEU A 171 -10.78 10.52 7.54
C LEU A 171 -12.17 10.78 6.97
N PHE A 172 -12.87 9.71 6.58
CA PHE A 172 -14.25 9.77 6.12
C PHE A 172 -15.21 9.72 7.32
N THR A 173 -16.05 10.75 7.44
CA THR A 173 -17.13 10.85 8.44
C THR A 173 -18.51 10.52 7.86
N SER A 174 -18.62 10.42 6.53
CA SER A 174 -19.81 9.92 5.83
C SER A 174 -19.43 9.28 4.48
N PRO A 175 -20.27 8.38 3.92
CA PRO A 175 -20.01 7.75 2.62
C PRO A 175 -19.98 8.72 1.43
N GLU A 176 -20.71 9.83 1.50
CA GLU A 176 -20.84 10.81 0.42
C GLU A 176 -19.76 11.91 0.46
N GLN A 177 -18.84 11.86 1.44
CA GLN A 177 -17.82 12.88 1.62
C GLN A 177 -16.78 12.83 0.50
N SER A 178 -16.42 14.00 -0.04
CA SER A 178 -15.33 14.09 -1.01
C SER A 178 -13.98 13.76 -0.37
N LEU A 179 -13.02 13.27 -1.17
CA LEU A 179 -11.67 12.99 -0.69
C LEU A 179 -11.02 14.24 -0.07
N GLU A 180 -11.16 15.40 -0.70
CA GLU A 180 -10.66 16.68 -0.19
C GLU A 180 -11.23 16.98 1.21
N ALA A 181 -12.55 16.89 1.38
CA ALA A 181 -13.19 17.13 2.67
C ALA A 181 -12.74 16.10 3.73
N ALA A 182 -12.50 14.84 3.33
CA ALA A 182 -12.00 13.80 4.22
C ALA A 182 -10.52 14.04 4.62
N GLN A 183 -9.69 14.60 3.73
CA GLN A 183 -8.32 14.99 4.06
C GLN A 183 -8.29 16.18 5.03
N ILE A 184 -9.16 17.17 4.82
CA ILE A 184 -9.34 18.29 5.75
C ILE A 184 -9.80 17.79 7.12
N ALA A 185 -10.80 16.90 7.16
CA ALA A 185 -11.30 16.30 8.41
C ALA A 185 -10.20 15.57 9.18
N LYS A 186 -9.31 14.85 8.47
CA LYS A 186 -8.13 14.23 9.08
C LYS A 186 -7.18 15.26 9.67
N TYR A 187 -6.86 16.34 8.94
CA TYR A 187 -5.97 17.38 9.44
C TYR A 187 -6.53 18.05 10.70
N ASP A 188 -7.83 18.33 10.72
CA ASP A 188 -8.49 18.84 11.93
C ASP A 188 -8.42 17.85 13.08
N ALA A 189 -8.71 16.56 12.85
CA ALA A 189 -8.59 15.54 13.88
C ALA A 189 -7.16 15.43 14.44
N LEU A 190 -6.13 15.53 13.60
CA LEU A 190 -4.72 15.55 14.03
C LEU A 190 -4.41 16.78 14.89
N CYS A 191 -4.86 17.98 14.48
CA CYS A 191 -4.66 19.20 15.25
C CYS A 191 -5.36 19.15 16.60
N GLN A 192 -6.58 18.62 16.66
CA GLN A 192 -7.35 18.42 17.89
C GLN A 192 -6.67 17.40 18.82
N ASN A 193 -6.19 16.27 18.29
CA ASN A 193 -5.47 15.27 19.06
C ASN A 193 -4.15 15.82 19.64
N LEU A 194 -3.47 16.70 18.91
CA LEU A 194 -2.29 17.42 19.38
C LEU A 194 -2.61 18.54 20.38
N GLN A 195 -3.90 18.86 20.54
CA GLN A 195 -4.39 19.96 21.35
C GLN A 195 -3.76 21.29 20.94
N LEU A 196 -3.57 21.51 19.63
CA LEU A 196 -2.84 22.67 19.12
C LEU A 196 -3.47 23.98 19.58
N GLN A 197 -2.64 24.86 20.11
CA GLN A 197 -2.99 26.22 20.50
C GLN A 197 -2.29 27.24 19.59
N SER A 198 -2.86 28.43 19.51
CA SER A 198 -2.21 29.56 18.83
C SER A 198 -0.87 29.87 19.49
N GLY A 199 0.18 29.97 18.68
CA GLY A 199 1.54 30.25 19.12
C GLY A 199 2.39 29.03 19.49
N ASP A 200 1.83 27.82 19.53
CA ASP A 200 2.63 26.58 19.70
C ASP A 200 3.73 26.47 18.64
N GLU A 201 4.92 26.03 19.04
CA GLU A 201 5.97 25.63 18.11
C GLU A 201 5.86 24.13 17.83
N VAL A 202 5.45 23.79 16.61
CA VAL A 202 5.18 22.41 16.19
C VAL A 202 6.26 21.95 15.23
N LEU A 203 6.73 20.71 15.41
CA LEU A 203 7.58 20.04 14.43
C LEU A 203 6.76 18.99 13.67
N GLU A 204 6.71 19.12 12.35
CA GLU A 204 6.24 18.08 11.44
C GLU A 204 7.43 17.30 10.86
N ILE A 205 7.48 16.00 11.14
CA ILE A 205 8.46 15.09 10.56
C ILE A 205 7.84 14.44 9.33
N GLY A 206 8.32 14.82 8.14
CA GLY A 206 7.78 14.38 6.85
C GLY A 206 6.79 15.39 6.29
N SER A 207 7.29 16.44 5.63
CA SER A 207 6.45 17.54 5.13
C SER A 207 5.38 17.16 4.11
N GLY A 208 5.55 16.05 3.40
CA GLY A 208 4.79 15.78 2.17
C GLY A 208 4.85 16.99 1.24
N TRP A 209 3.71 17.41 0.70
CA TRP A 209 3.56 18.63 -0.10
C TRP A 209 3.11 19.85 0.72
N GLY A 210 3.14 19.77 2.05
CA GLY A 210 2.86 20.88 2.96
C GLY A 210 1.39 21.07 3.35
N GLY A 211 0.50 20.14 2.98
CA GLY A 211 -0.94 20.22 3.24
C GLY A 211 -1.29 20.38 4.73
N PHE A 212 -0.72 19.53 5.60
CA PHE A 212 -0.95 19.61 7.04
C PHE A 212 -0.39 20.91 7.63
N SER A 213 0.88 21.22 7.31
CA SER A 213 1.53 22.46 7.74
C SER A 213 0.68 23.70 7.44
N ARG A 214 0.18 23.80 6.20
CA ARG A 214 -0.70 24.87 5.76
C ARG A 214 -1.99 24.91 6.59
N HIS A 215 -2.66 23.76 6.74
CA HIS A 215 -3.93 23.65 7.47
C HIS A 215 -3.79 24.08 8.93
N ALA A 216 -2.78 23.56 9.63
CA ALA A 216 -2.56 23.83 11.05
C ALA A 216 -2.23 25.31 11.30
N VAL A 217 -1.38 25.94 10.48
CA VAL A 217 -1.06 27.37 10.64
C VAL A 217 -2.26 28.27 10.37
N ILE A 218 -3.04 27.98 9.33
CA ILE A 218 -4.22 28.80 8.97
C ILE A 218 -5.31 28.70 10.04
N ASN A 219 -5.61 27.48 10.50
CA ASN A 219 -6.79 27.25 11.35
C ASN A 219 -6.49 27.29 12.85
N TYR A 220 -5.26 27.00 13.28
CA TYR A 220 -4.90 26.92 14.70
C TYR A 220 -3.87 27.98 15.12
N GLY A 221 -3.26 28.71 14.16
CA GLY A 221 -2.37 29.83 14.47
C GLY A 221 -1.02 29.45 15.12
N CYS A 222 -0.62 28.18 15.02
CA CYS A 222 0.68 27.72 15.48
C CYS A 222 1.81 28.16 14.52
N LYS A 223 3.05 27.88 14.91
CA LYS A 223 4.25 27.96 14.05
C LYS A 223 4.75 26.56 13.78
N ILE A 224 5.12 26.29 12.53
CA ILE A 224 5.56 24.96 12.13
C ILE A 224 6.99 25.00 11.61
N THR A 225 7.83 24.11 12.12
CA THR A 225 9.01 23.64 11.40
C THR A 225 8.67 22.29 10.78
N THR A 226 8.90 22.12 9.49
CA THR A 226 8.63 20.86 8.78
C THR A 226 9.87 20.43 8.01
N ALA A 227 10.11 19.11 7.93
CA ALA A 227 11.28 18.57 7.25
C ALA A 227 10.92 17.46 6.26
N THR A 228 11.57 17.50 5.10
CA THR A 228 11.52 16.44 4.08
C THR A 228 12.91 16.19 3.52
N ILE A 229 13.13 14.97 3.01
CA ILE A 229 14.35 14.63 2.26
C ILE A 229 14.12 14.58 0.75
N SER A 230 12.89 14.86 0.29
CA SER A 230 12.54 14.95 -1.13
C SER A 230 12.65 16.39 -1.63
N GLN A 231 13.53 16.60 -2.62
CA GLN A 231 13.71 17.90 -3.26
C GLN A 231 12.41 18.42 -3.89
N ARG A 232 11.65 17.55 -4.56
CA ARG A 232 10.39 17.94 -5.25
C ARG A 232 9.30 18.36 -4.28
N GLN A 233 9.19 17.66 -3.14
CA GLN A 233 8.27 18.02 -2.07
C GLN A 233 8.67 19.35 -1.41
N TYR A 234 9.97 19.53 -1.15
CA TYR A 234 10.51 20.78 -0.62
C TYR A 234 10.17 21.97 -1.52
N GLU A 235 10.45 21.86 -2.82
CA GLU A 235 10.19 22.91 -3.79
C GLU A 235 8.70 23.25 -3.88
N TYR A 236 7.84 22.23 -3.92
CA TYR A 236 6.39 22.43 -3.97
C TYR A 236 5.87 23.12 -2.72
N ALA A 237 6.21 22.61 -1.54
CA ALA A 237 5.74 23.14 -0.27
C ALA A 237 6.29 24.55 -0.01
N ALA A 238 7.56 24.80 -0.34
CA ALA A 238 8.15 26.15 -0.26
C ALA A 238 7.40 27.14 -1.17
N ALA A 239 7.11 26.76 -2.41
CA ALA A 239 6.35 27.59 -3.34
C ALA A 239 4.90 27.84 -2.85
N LEU A 240 4.26 26.82 -2.27
CA LEU A 240 2.94 26.92 -1.63
C LEU A 240 2.96 27.93 -0.48
N PHE A 241 3.90 27.78 0.46
CA PHE A 241 3.99 28.68 1.62
C PHE A 241 4.34 30.11 1.22
N GLN A 242 5.18 30.30 0.21
CA GLN A 242 5.48 31.62 -0.35
C GLN A 242 4.25 32.27 -0.98
N ARG A 243 3.53 31.52 -1.83
CA ARG A 243 2.33 32.02 -2.54
C ARG A 243 1.23 32.45 -1.57
N GLU A 244 1.12 31.77 -0.44
CA GLU A 244 0.08 32.06 0.57
C GLU A 244 0.55 32.95 1.71
N GLY A 245 1.79 33.48 1.65
CA GLY A 245 2.33 34.37 2.68
C GLY A 245 2.49 33.71 4.05
N LEU A 246 2.79 32.40 4.08
CA LEU A 246 2.93 31.61 5.31
C LEU A 246 4.37 31.45 5.78
N VAL A 247 5.35 31.98 5.05
CA VAL A 247 6.79 31.83 5.31
C VAL A 247 7.24 32.35 6.69
N ASP A 248 6.50 33.31 7.27
CA ASP A 248 6.79 33.83 8.62
C ASP A 248 6.35 32.86 9.74
N ARG A 249 5.52 31.87 9.41
CA ARG A 249 4.95 30.89 10.35
C ARG A 249 5.33 29.45 10.03
N ILE A 250 5.76 29.16 8.81
CA ILE A 250 6.17 27.82 8.39
C ILE A 250 7.62 27.86 7.89
N THR A 251 8.50 27.15 8.58
CA THR A 251 9.88 26.88 8.15
C THR A 251 9.96 25.48 7.58
N ILE A 252 10.29 25.34 6.30
CA ILE A 252 10.55 24.05 5.67
C ILE A 252 12.06 23.79 5.52
N LYS A 253 12.49 22.57 5.87
CA LYS A 253 13.88 22.12 5.78
C LYS A 253 13.99 20.94 4.81
N LEU A 254 14.93 21.03 3.87
CA LEU A 254 15.38 19.89 3.09
C LEU A 254 16.46 19.13 3.88
N GLU A 255 16.02 18.39 4.89
CA GLU A 255 16.89 17.78 5.86
C GLU A 255 16.31 16.46 6.39
N ASP A 256 17.19 15.53 6.76
CA ASP A 256 16.78 14.31 7.42
C ASP A 256 16.39 14.59 8.88
N TYR A 257 15.27 14.04 9.34
CA TYR A 257 14.76 14.29 10.69
C TYR A 257 15.77 13.99 11.80
N ARG A 258 16.69 13.05 11.56
CA ARG A 258 17.76 12.67 12.50
C ARG A 258 18.71 13.82 12.83
N ASN A 259 18.84 14.78 11.92
CA ASN A 259 19.73 15.94 12.07
C ASN A 259 19.01 17.17 12.63
N LEU A 260 17.69 17.13 12.79
CA LEU A 260 16.95 18.26 13.32
C LEU A 260 17.40 18.58 14.74
N THR A 261 17.37 19.86 15.06
CA THR A 261 17.72 20.41 16.37
C THR A 261 16.65 21.38 16.84
N GLY A 262 16.57 21.61 18.14
CA GLY A 262 15.62 22.53 18.76
C GLY A 262 14.79 21.84 19.84
N ARG A 263 13.74 22.54 20.28
CA ARG A 263 12.74 22.04 21.22
C ARG A 263 11.38 22.56 20.78
N PHE A 264 10.40 21.68 20.67
CA PHE A 264 9.05 21.98 20.16
C PHE A 264 8.00 21.64 21.21
N ASP A 265 6.91 22.40 21.23
CA ASP A 265 5.76 22.14 22.10
C ASP A 265 5.04 20.86 21.66
N LYS A 266 5.01 20.61 20.35
CA LYS A 266 4.29 19.49 19.73
C LYS A 266 5.09 18.84 18.61
N ILE A 267 5.01 17.52 18.46
CA ILE A 267 5.58 16.80 17.32
C ILE A 267 4.48 16.00 16.61
N VAL A 268 4.47 16.06 15.29
CA VAL A 268 3.61 15.25 14.44
C VAL A 268 4.42 14.56 13.36
N SER A 269 4.04 13.31 13.07
CA SER A 269 4.67 12.48 12.04
C SER A 269 3.59 11.63 11.41
N ILE A 270 3.18 11.96 10.18
CA ILE A 270 2.05 11.33 9.49
C ILE A 270 2.60 10.28 8.52
N GLU A 271 2.32 8.99 8.76
CA GLU A 271 2.67 7.86 7.87
C GLU A 271 4.16 7.84 7.43
N MET A 272 5.05 8.24 8.35
CA MET A 272 6.51 8.24 8.14
C MET A 272 7.18 7.01 8.78
N LEU A 273 6.55 6.40 9.79
CA LEU A 273 7.16 5.32 10.59
C LEU A 273 7.44 4.07 9.75
N GLU A 274 6.60 3.82 8.76
CA GLU A 274 6.71 2.77 7.74
C GLU A 274 8.02 2.89 6.95
N ALA A 275 8.45 4.13 6.68
CA ALA A 275 9.69 4.44 5.98
C ALA A 275 10.93 4.39 6.89
N VAL A 276 10.77 4.43 8.22
CA VAL A 276 11.87 4.29 9.20
C VAL A 276 12.41 2.86 9.22
N GLY A 277 11.49 1.89 9.21
CA GLY A 277 11.80 0.46 9.31
C GLY A 277 12.06 -0.01 10.73
N ASP A 278 11.60 -1.23 11.02
CA ASP A 278 11.56 -1.87 12.35
C ASP A 278 12.83 -1.67 13.21
N ARG A 279 14.00 -1.85 12.61
CA ARG A 279 15.31 -1.72 13.31
C ARG A 279 15.61 -0.32 13.85
N TYR A 280 15.00 0.72 13.30
CA TYR A 280 15.31 2.11 13.61
C TYR A 280 14.21 2.82 14.41
N VAL A 281 13.12 2.12 14.74
CA VAL A 281 11.96 2.66 15.49
C VAL A 281 12.39 3.26 16.83
N ASN A 282 13.27 2.58 17.57
CA ASN A 282 13.79 3.11 18.84
C ASN A 282 14.56 4.43 18.65
N GLY A 283 15.35 4.52 17.58
CA GLY A 283 16.09 5.75 17.25
C GLY A 283 15.17 6.89 16.83
N PHE A 284 14.08 6.58 16.13
CA PHE A 284 13.04 7.55 15.80
C PHE A 284 12.40 8.15 17.06
N PHE A 285 11.89 7.33 17.97
CA PHE A 285 11.28 7.83 19.21
C PHE A 285 12.27 8.51 20.14
N ALA A 286 13.52 8.05 20.20
CA ALA A 286 14.58 8.76 20.93
C ALA A 286 14.81 10.17 20.37
N LYS A 287 14.79 10.32 19.04
CA LYS A 287 14.92 11.64 18.40
C LYS A 287 13.71 12.53 18.66
N CYS A 288 12.50 11.99 18.62
CA CYS A 288 11.30 12.74 18.99
C CYS A 288 11.38 13.21 20.45
N SER A 289 11.76 12.33 21.38
CA SER A 289 11.93 12.68 22.79
C SER A 289 13.02 13.73 23.01
N GLU A 290 14.09 13.73 22.22
CA GLU A 290 15.11 14.78 22.25
C GLU A 290 14.53 16.13 21.82
N LEU A 291 13.70 16.16 20.78
CA LEU A 291 13.16 17.39 20.18
C LEU A 291 11.93 17.94 20.91
N LEU A 292 11.31 17.17 21.80
CA LEU A 292 10.10 17.58 22.51
C LEU A 292 10.45 18.37 23.78
N LYS A 293 9.72 19.46 24.05
CA LYS A 293 9.79 20.19 25.33
C LYS A 293 9.22 19.33 26.47
N PRO A 294 9.60 19.58 27.73
CA PRO A 294 8.88 19.00 28.88
C PRO A 294 7.38 19.32 28.80
N ASN A 295 6.52 18.32 29.04
CA ASN A 295 5.06 18.39 28.87
C ASN A 295 4.58 18.63 27.43
N GLY A 296 5.47 18.55 26.44
CA GLY A 296 5.08 18.54 25.03
C GLY A 296 4.33 17.26 24.67
N LEU A 297 3.68 17.28 23.50
CA LEU A 297 2.90 16.17 22.96
C LEU A 297 3.45 15.64 21.64
#